data_AF-A0A1B6HUB3-F1
#
_entry.id   AF-A0A1B6HUB3-F1
#
_cell.length_a   1.000
_cell.length_b   1.000
_cell.length_c   1.000
_cell.angle_alpha   90.00
_cell.angle_beta   90.00
_cell.angle_gamma   90.00
#
_symmetry.space_group_name_H-M   'P 1'
#
loop_
_entity.id
_entity.type
_entity.pdbx_description
1 polymer ?
#
loop_
_entity_poly.entity_id
_entity_poly.type
_entity_poly.pdbx_seq_one_letter_code
_entity_poly.pdbx_strand_id
1 'polypeptide(L)'
;MAYDDILLHLGEFGPYQRRIYLLLCLPAIVVALHKLAGVFLQAKAEHRCLLPFESDNASYYGLTEQQMRLSYPWDYLAKGYSACRMYDTNYTEEYFHNNVPANQTVTCDRYVYNTEKYQSTTLMEAYVFVPVGLGL
;
A
#
# COMPACT_ATOMS: atom_id res chain seq x y z
N MET A 1 28.12 -13.10 37.20
CA MET A 1 28.26 -11.63 37.06
C MET A 1 29.74 -11.25 37.16
N ALA A 2 30.62 -11.85 36.35
CA ALA A 2 32.08 -11.63 36.46
C ALA A 2 32.57 -10.34 35.76
N TYR A 3 31.72 -9.73 34.92
CA TYR A 3 32.06 -8.53 34.15
C TYR A 3 32.01 -7.25 35.01
N ASP A 4 31.12 -7.19 36.00
CA ASP A 4 30.98 -6.01 36.88
C ASP A 4 32.21 -5.79 37.77
N ASP A 5 32.85 -6.87 38.23
CA ASP A 5 34.07 -6.81 39.05
C ASP A 5 35.28 -6.27 38.27
N ILE A 6 35.35 -6.53 36.96
CA ILE A 6 36.40 -6.01 36.08
C ILE A 6 36.20 -4.51 35.84
N LEU A 7 34.95 -4.06 35.67
CA LEU A 7 34.61 -2.66 35.43
C LEU A 7 35.01 -1.73 36.60
N LEU A 8 34.96 -2.24 37.84
CA LEU A 8 35.44 -1.52 39.03
C LEU A 8 36.95 -1.21 38.97
N HIS A 9 37.76 -2.06 38.34
CA HIS A 9 39.22 -1.85 38.20
C HIS A 9 39.59 -0.85 37.10
N LEU A 10 38.71 -0.63 36.11
CA LEU A 10 38.93 0.30 34.98
C LEU A 10 38.55 1.76 35.28
N GLY A 11 37.86 2.01 36.40
CA GLY A 11 37.40 3.35 36.81
C GLY A 11 35.99 3.69 36.31
N GLU A 12 35.31 4.59 37.03
CA GLU A 12 33.93 4.97 36.73
C GLU A 12 33.73 5.65 35.36
N PHE A 13 32.49 5.64 34.89
CA PHE A 13 32.08 6.19 33.60
C PHE A 13 32.30 7.71 33.52
N GLY A 14 33.47 8.10 32.97
CA GLY A 14 33.94 9.47 32.93
C GLY A 14 33.20 10.38 31.92
N PRO A 15 33.35 11.72 32.03
CA PRO A 15 32.62 12.68 31.19
C PRO A 15 32.93 12.55 29.69
N TYR A 16 34.16 12.15 29.34
CA TYR A 16 34.55 11.89 27.95
C TYR A 16 33.86 10.64 27.38
N GLN A 17 33.82 9.54 28.15
CA GLN A 17 33.10 8.32 27.77
C GLN A 17 31.60 8.58 27.60
N ARG A 18 30.98 9.37 28.48
CA ARG A 18 29.57 9.79 28.33
C ARG A 18 29.32 10.54 27.02
N ARG A 19 30.22 11.46 26.63
CA ARG A 19 30.09 12.21 25.37
C ARG A 19 30.19 11.30 24.16
N ILE A 20 31.17 10.39 24.12
CA ILE A 20 31.32 9.43 23.01
C ILE A 20 30.11 8.50 22.94
N TYR A 21 29.65 7.99 24.07
CA TYR A 21 28.47 7.12 24.13
C TYR A 21 27.23 7.82 23.57
N LEU A 22 26.98 9.08 23.96
CA LEU A 22 25.89 9.88 23.40
C LEU A 22 26.05 10.09 21.88
N LEU A 23 27.25 10.43 21.40
CA LEU A 23 27.53 10.59 19.97
C LEU A 23 27.32 9.28 19.18
N LEU A 24 27.62 8.13 19.79
CA LEU A 24 27.38 6.81 19.20
C LEU A 24 25.88 6.47 19.17
N CYS A 25 25.12 6.88 20.18
CA CYS A 25 23.67 6.64 20.24
C CYS A 25 22.88 7.51 19.24
N LEU A 26 23.34 8.71 18.91
CA LEU A 26 22.63 9.62 18.00
C LEU A 26 22.32 8.98 16.62
N PRO A 27 23.30 8.37 15.91
CA PRO A 27 23.03 7.64 14.67
C PRO A 27 22.01 6.51 14.85
N ALA A 28 22.09 5.75 15.94
CA ALA A 28 21.17 4.64 16.19
C ALA A 28 19.72 5.12 16.33
N ILE A 29 19.50 6.26 17.01
CA ILE A 29 18.18 6.88 17.13
C ILE A 29 17.67 7.34 15.76
N VAL A 30 18.51 7.99 14.95
CA VAL A 30 18.12 8.45 13.61
C VAL A 30 17.74 7.28 12.71
N VAL A 31 18.50 6.18 12.72
CA VAL A 31 18.17 4.98 11.94
C VAL A 31 16.84 4.37 12.42
N ALA A 32 16.62 4.30 13.73
CA ALA A 32 15.36 3.79 14.28
C ALA A 32 14.16 4.64 13.84
N LEU A 33 14.27 5.98 13.92
CA LEU A 33 13.22 6.89 13.45
C LEU A 33 12.97 6.76 11.95
N HIS A 34 14.03 6.60 11.14
CA HIS A 34 13.89 6.41 9.70
C HIS A 34 13.18 5.08 9.36
N LYS A 35 13.46 4.00 10.11
CA LYS A 35 12.73 2.72 9.98
C LYS A 35 11.25 2.88 10.36
N LEU A 36 10.94 3.66 11.40
CA LEU A 36 9.57 3.94 11.81
C LEU A 36 8.83 4.86 10.84
N ALA A 37 9.52 5.73 10.09
CA ALA A 37 8.85 6.58 9.10
C ALA A 37 8.12 5.77 8.01
N GLY A 38 8.62 4.57 7.67
CA GLY A 38 8.02 3.71 6.65
C GLY A 38 6.57 3.34 6.93
N VAL A 39 6.19 3.08 8.19
CA VAL A 39 4.80 2.74 8.52
C VAL A 39 3.82 3.90 8.32
N PHE A 40 4.31 5.14 8.43
CA PHE A 40 3.48 6.33 8.22
C PHE A 40 3.40 6.75 6.75
N LEU A 41 4.44 6.48 5.98
CA LEU A 41 4.53 6.85 4.56
C LEU A 41 3.82 5.84 3.64
N GLN A 42 3.69 4.58 4.07
CA GLN A 42 3.10 3.50 3.27
C GLN A 42 1.58 3.40 3.44
N ALA A 43 0.89 4.55 3.44
CA ALA A 43 -0.56 4.58 3.44
C ALA A 43 -1.09 4.01 2.11
N LYS A 44 -1.92 2.97 2.18
CA LYS A 44 -2.62 2.42 1.02
C LYS A 44 -3.92 3.17 0.84
N ALA A 45 -4.03 3.95 -0.23
CA ALA A 45 -5.30 4.53 -0.63
C ALA A 45 -6.22 3.44 -1.22
N GLU A 46 -7.51 3.56 -0.92
CA GLU A 46 -8.53 2.74 -1.56
C GLU A 46 -8.52 3.00 -3.06
N HIS A 47 -8.62 1.93 -3.83
CA HIS A 47 -8.60 1.99 -5.28
C HIS A 47 -9.45 0.87 -5.85
N ARG A 48 -9.84 1.09 -7.10
CA ARG A 48 -10.51 0.12 -7.95
C ARG A 48 -9.88 0.17 -9.32
N CYS A 49 -10.20 -0.81 -10.16
CA CYS A 49 -9.72 -0.78 -11.52
C CYS A 49 -10.48 0.24 -12.37
N LEU A 50 -9.82 0.81 -13.37
CA LEU A 50 -10.50 1.57 -14.41
C LEU A 50 -11.15 0.58 -15.39
N LEU A 51 -12.47 0.65 -15.52
CA LEU A 51 -13.20 -0.21 -16.45
C LEU A 51 -13.08 0.36 -17.87
N PRO A 52 -13.08 -0.49 -18.92
CA PRO A 52 -12.84 -0.05 -20.29
C PRO A 52 -13.93 0.86 -20.86
N PHE A 53 -15.12 0.89 -20.26
CA PHE A 53 -16.22 1.78 -20.64
C PHE A 53 -16.17 3.14 -19.92
N GLU A 54 -15.33 3.29 -18.90
CA GLU A 54 -15.20 4.54 -18.15
C GLU A 54 -14.17 5.47 -18.80
N SER A 55 -14.37 6.78 -18.67
CA SER A 55 -13.38 7.77 -19.08
C SER A 55 -12.14 7.74 -18.19
N ASP A 56 -10.97 8.14 -18.70
CA ASP A 56 -9.72 8.24 -17.92
C ASP A 56 -9.83 9.13 -16.66
N ASN A 57 -10.77 10.08 -16.61
CA ASN A 57 -11.04 10.95 -15.46
C ASN A 57 -12.21 10.45 -14.57
N ALA A 58 -12.46 9.15 -14.54
CA ALA A 58 -13.55 8.58 -13.74
C ALA A 58 -13.36 8.83 -12.24
N SER A 59 -14.47 9.10 -11.54
CA SER A 59 -14.49 9.21 -10.09
C SER A 59 -14.48 7.82 -9.45
N TYR A 60 -13.86 7.69 -8.28
CA TYR A 60 -13.88 6.46 -7.48
C TYR A 60 -15.32 5.99 -7.22
N TYR A 61 -16.25 6.90 -6.91
CA TYR A 61 -17.67 6.60 -6.64
C TYR A 61 -18.57 6.69 -7.89
N GLY A 62 -18.00 6.58 -9.09
CA GLY A 62 -18.75 6.69 -10.35
C GLY A 62 -19.64 5.49 -10.69
N LEU A 63 -19.52 4.37 -9.98
CA LEU A 63 -20.22 3.12 -10.28
C LEU A 63 -21.38 2.88 -9.31
N THR A 64 -22.49 2.36 -9.86
CA THR A 64 -23.59 1.83 -9.05
C THR A 64 -23.22 0.51 -8.37
N GLU A 65 -23.95 0.13 -7.33
CA GLU A 65 -23.71 -1.12 -6.60
C GLU A 65 -23.81 -2.36 -7.51
N GLN A 66 -24.78 -2.37 -8.43
CA GLN A 66 -24.96 -3.45 -9.42
C GLN A 66 -23.75 -3.53 -10.36
N GLN A 67 -23.28 -2.40 -10.88
CA GLN A 67 -22.10 -2.36 -11.73
C GLN A 67 -20.86 -2.83 -10.98
N MET A 68 -20.68 -2.41 -9.72
CA MET A 68 -19.55 -2.84 -8.90
C MET A 68 -19.57 -4.36 -8.68
N ARG A 69 -20.74 -4.93 -8.39
CA ARG A 69 -20.92 -6.38 -8.20
C ARG A 69 -20.62 -7.20 -9.45
N LEU A 70 -21.00 -6.69 -10.61
CA LEU A 70 -20.82 -7.38 -11.89
C LEU A 70 -19.44 -7.10 -12.51
N SER A 71 -18.68 -6.16 -11.96
CA SER A 71 -17.35 -5.80 -12.49
C SER A 71 -16.20 -6.36 -11.70
N TYR A 72 -16.35 -6.54 -10.40
CA TYR A 72 -15.28 -7.01 -9.53
C TYR A 72 -15.68 -8.30 -8.80
N PRO A 73 -14.79 -9.29 -8.72
CA PRO A 73 -15.02 -10.47 -7.90
C PRO A 73 -15.01 -10.11 -6.41
N TRP A 74 -15.81 -10.83 -5.62
CA TRP A 74 -15.82 -10.68 -4.17
C TRP A 74 -14.61 -11.37 -3.55
N ASP A 75 -13.86 -10.62 -2.74
CA ASP A 75 -12.72 -11.11 -1.98
C ASP A 75 -13.13 -11.36 -0.52
N TYR A 76 -13.18 -12.64 -0.15
CA TYR A 76 -13.54 -13.07 1.21
C TYR A 76 -12.49 -12.70 2.26
N LEU A 77 -11.22 -12.54 1.88
CA LEU A 77 -10.13 -12.15 2.78
C LEU A 77 -10.22 -10.66 3.11
N ALA A 78 -10.42 -9.84 2.08
CA ALA A 78 -10.58 -8.40 2.24
C ALA A 78 -11.99 -7.98 2.73
N LYS A 79 -12.95 -8.92 2.74
CA LYS A 79 -14.38 -8.67 3.04
C LYS A 79 -14.97 -7.55 2.16
N GLY A 80 -14.62 -7.54 0.89
CA GLY A 80 -15.03 -6.51 -0.07
C GLY A 80 -14.78 -6.93 -1.50
N TYR A 81 -15.04 -6.04 -2.44
CA TYR A 81 -14.69 -6.26 -3.84
C TYR A 81 -13.18 -6.23 -4.06
N SER A 82 -12.67 -7.08 -4.94
CA SER A 82 -11.24 -7.11 -5.27
C SER A 82 -10.85 -5.83 -6.02
N ALA A 83 -9.83 -5.13 -5.49
CA ALA A 83 -9.27 -3.94 -6.11
C ALA A 83 -8.23 -4.23 -7.21
N CYS A 84 -7.78 -5.48 -7.33
CA CYS A 84 -6.67 -5.88 -8.21
C CYS A 84 -7.12 -6.65 -9.45
N ARG A 85 -8.34 -7.19 -9.44
CA ARG A 85 -8.88 -8.04 -10.49
C ARG A 85 -10.27 -7.55 -10.89
N MET A 86 -10.56 -7.66 -12.18
CA MET A 86 -11.89 -7.39 -12.73
C MET A 86 -12.36 -8.58 -13.57
N TYR A 87 -13.65 -8.66 -13.85
CA TYR A 87 -14.21 -9.66 -14.76
C TYR A 87 -13.84 -9.36 -16.22
N ASP A 88 -13.43 -10.38 -16.97
CA ASP A 88 -13.08 -10.22 -18.39
C ASP A 88 -14.36 -10.26 -19.26
N THR A 89 -14.91 -9.09 -19.56
CA THR A 89 -16.16 -8.92 -20.32
C THR A 89 -16.21 -7.55 -21.00
N ASN A 90 -17.10 -7.39 -21.99
CA ASN A 90 -17.27 -6.13 -22.74
C ASN A 90 -18.14 -5.09 -22.03
N TYR A 91 -18.62 -5.35 -20.80
CA TYR A 91 -19.36 -4.40 -19.96
C TYR A 91 -20.48 -3.63 -20.67
N THR A 92 -21.24 -4.32 -21.54
CA THR A 92 -22.38 -3.72 -22.24
C THR A 92 -23.57 -3.54 -21.30
N GLU A 93 -24.53 -2.69 -21.68
CA GLU A 93 -25.78 -2.53 -20.91
C GLU A 93 -26.52 -3.88 -20.74
N GLU A 94 -26.51 -4.72 -21.78
CA GLU A 94 -27.07 -6.08 -21.74
C GLU A 94 -26.42 -6.96 -20.66
N TYR A 95 -25.10 -6.86 -20.47
CA TYR A 95 -24.40 -7.60 -19.41
C TYR A 95 -24.89 -7.20 -18.03
N PHE A 96 -25.06 -5.88 -17.80
CA PHE A 96 -25.60 -5.39 -16.53
C PHE A 96 -27.05 -5.84 -16.33
N HIS A 97 -27.87 -5.86 -17.39
CA HIS A 97 -29.25 -6.36 -17.34
C HIS A 97 -29.35 -7.86 -17.06
N ASN A 98 -28.46 -8.68 -17.61
CA ASN A 98 -28.44 -10.13 -17.38
C ASN A 98 -28.10 -10.49 -15.93
N ASN A 99 -27.42 -9.59 -15.21
CA ASN A 99 -27.15 -9.70 -13.77
C ASN A 99 -26.39 -10.98 -13.36
N VAL A 100 -25.62 -11.55 -14.28
CA VAL A 100 -24.76 -12.71 -14.06
C VAL A 100 -23.30 -12.28 -14.23
N PRO A 101 -22.42 -12.49 -13.22
CA PRO A 101 -21.01 -12.16 -13.33
C PRO A 101 -20.30 -13.08 -14.35
N ALA A 102 -19.26 -12.57 -15.01
CA ALA A 102 -18.46 -13.38 -15.92
C ALA A 102 -17.66 -14.47 -15.18
N ASN A 103 -17.29 -15.53 -15.89
CA ASN A 103 -16.53 -16.65 -15.31
C ASN A 103 -15.03 -16.38 -15.21
N GLN A 104 -14.49 -15.50 -16.05
CA GLN A 104 -13.05 -15.23 -16.14
C GLN A 104 -12.72 -13.88 -15.49
N THR A 105 -11.55 -13.81 -14.86
CA THR A 105 -11.06 -12.58 -14.22
C THR A 105 -9.65 -12.26 -14.72
N VAL A 106 -9.42 -10.98 -14.98
CA VAL A 106 -8.15 -10.43 -15.47
C VAL A 106 -7.58 -9.45 -14.44
N THR A 107 -6.26 -9.28 -14.45
CA THR A 107 -5.57 -8.26 -13.67
C THR A 107 -5.78 -6.88 -14.30
N CYS A 108 -5.80 -5.85 -13.47
CA CYS A 108 -6.08 -4.50 -13.92
C CYS A 108 -4.82 -3.77 -14.38
N ASP A 109 -4.89 -3.09 -15.53
CA ASP A 109 -3.78 -2.30 -16.06
C ASP A 109 -3.76 -0.87 -15.51
N ARG A 110 -4.94 -0.33 -15.19
CA ARG A 110 -5.13 1.05 -14.71
C ARG A 110 -6.04 1.07 -13.48
N TYR A 111 -5.81 2.04 -12.61
CA TYR A 111 -6.49 2.17 -11.33
C TYR A 111 -7.08 3.57 -11.14
N VAL A 112 -8.25 3.61 -10.51
CA VAL A 112 -8.91 4.82 -10.02
C VAL A 112 -8.80 4.84 -8.50
N TYR A 113 -8.19 5.88 -7.95
CA TYR A 113 -7.93 6.01 -6.52
C TYR A 113 -8.96 6.92 -5.83
N ASN A 114 -9.30 6.62 -4.58
CA ASN A 114 -10.06 7.50 -3.72
C ASN A 114 -9.15 8.61 -3.17
N THR A 115 -9.39 9.85 -3.62
CA THR A 115 -8.58 11.02 -3.23
C THR A 115 -9.17 11.82 -2.06
N GLU A 116 -10.25 11.36 -1.42
CA GLU A 116 -10.86 12.08 -0.28
C GLU A 116 -9.95 12.10 0.95
N LYS A 117 -9.29 10.98 1.23
CA LYS A 117 -8.41 10.81 2.38
C LYS A 117 -6.94 11.13 2.07
N TYR A 118 -6.48 10.75 0.89
CA TYR A 118 -5.11 10.94 0.45
C TYR A 118 -5.09 11.48 -0.96
N GLN A 119 -4.64 12.72 -1.15
CA GLN A 119 -4.49 13.31 -2.48
C GLN A 119 -3.36 12.64 -3.28
N SER A 120 -2.28 12.25 -2.59
CA SER A 120 -1.17 11.49 -3.15
C SER A 120 -0.54 10.61 -2.07
N THR A 121 -0.04 9.45 -2.46
CA THR A 121 0.73 8.54 -1.60
C THR A 121 1.92 7.99 -2.38
N THR A 122 2.97 7.60 -1.66
CA THR A 122 4.16 6.95 -2.26
C THR A 122 3.80 5.68 -3.05
N LEU A 123 2.73 4.98 -2.65
CA LEU A 123 2.23 3.81 -3.37
C LEU A 123 1.49 4.14 -4.67
N MET A 124 0.79 5.27 -4.71
CA MET A 124 0.12 5.74 -5.93
C MET A 124 1.15 6.10 -7.01
N GLU A 125 2.18 6.87 -6.65
CA GLU A 125 3.24 7.26 -7.59
C GLU A 125 4.13 6.09 -8.02
N ALA A 126 4.43 5.16 -7.10
CA ALA A 126 5.23 3.99 -7.43
C ALA A 126 4.52 3.09 -8.45
N TYR A 127 3.21 2.86 -8.32
CA TYR A 127 2.44 2.07 -9.29
C TYR A 127 2.34 2.75 -10.67
N VAL A 128 2.37 4.08 -10.74
CA VAL A 128 2.48 4.81 -12.03
C VAL A 128 3.84 4.57 -12.71
N PHE A 129 4.88 4.26 -11.93
CA PHE A 129 6.26 4.05 -12.40
C PHE A 129 6.70 2.59 -12.52
N VAL A 130 5.86 1.59 -12.20
CA VAL A 130 6.17 0.18 -12.50
C VAL A 130 5.56 -0.16 -13.86
N PRO A 131 6.30 -0.04 -14.99
CA PRO A 131 5.90 -0.76 -16.18
C PRO A 131 5.94 -2.25 -15.84
N VAL A 132 4.86 -2.95 -16.18
CA VAL A 132 4.74 -4.41 -16.32
C VAL A 132 6.12 -5.06 -16.54
N GLY A 133 6.72 -5.62 -15.49
CA GLY A 133 8.13 -6.03 -15.56
C GLY A 133 8.70 -6.72 -14.33
N LEU A 134 7.86 -7.32 -13.47
CA LEU A 134 8.35 -8.23 -12.42
C LEU A 134 7.62 -9.59 -12.52
N GLY A 135 7.81 -10.25 -13.66
CA GLY A 135 7.74 -11.70 -13.73
C GLY A 135 9.05 -12.27 -13.22
N LEU A 136 9.05 -12.71 -11.96
CA LEU A 136 10.00 -13.72 -11.46
C LEU A 136 9.43 -15.10 -11.78
#